data_AF-A0A529P5Q9-F1
#
_entry.id   AF-A0A529P5Q9-F1
#
_cell.length_a   1.000
_cell.length_b   1.000
_cell.length_c   1.000
_cell.angle_alpha   90.00
_cell.angle_beta   90.00
_cell.angle_gamma   90.00
#
_symmetry.space_group_name_H-M   'P 1'
#
loop_
_entity.id
_entity.type
_entity.pdbx_description
1 polymer ?
#
loop_
_entity_poly.entity_id
_entity_poly.type
_entity_poly.pdbx_seq_one_letter_code
_entity_poly.pdbx_strand_id
1 'polypeptide(L)' 'MQSVFERFLEQLSEGVDEVDFHSALAYVSSQFDLLAFAYLSLPPRPGDKP' A
#
# COMPACT_ATOMS: atom_id res chain seq x y z
N MET A 1 -12.26 5.78 -9.42
CA MET A 1 -11.97 4.45 -8.81
C MET A 1 -10.84 3.75 -9.55
N GLN A 2 -11.05 3.28 -10.78
CA GLN A 2 -10.03 2.53 -11.54
C GLN A 2 -8.71 3.30 -11.74
N SER A 3 -8.76 4.56 -12.19
CA SER A 3 -7.55 5.36 -12.44
C SER A 3 -6.74 5.69 -11.19
N VAL A 4 -7.39 5.76 -10.02
CA VAL A 4 -6.71 5.97 -8.72
C VAL A 4 -5.94 4.70 -8.33
N PHE A 5 -6.54 3.54 -8.58
CA PHE A 5 -5.92 2.25 -8.33
C PHE A 5 -4.75 1.96 -9.28
N GLU A 6 -4.90 2.25 -10.58
CA GLU A 6 -3.83 2.11 -11.56
C GLU A 6 -2.61 2.96 -11.18
N ARG A 7 -2.84 4.22 -10.82
CA ARG A 7 -1.78 5.13 -10.36
C ARG A 7 -1.13 4.69 -9.05
N PHE A 8 -1.90 4.10 -8.14
CA PHE A 8 -1.37 3.50 -6.92
C PHE A 8 -0.45 2.30 -7.22
N LEU A 9 -0.82 1.44 -8.16
CA LEU A 9 0.03 0.33 -8.60
C LEU A 9 1.31 0.81 -9.26
N GLU A 10 1.25 1.87 -10.06
CA GLU A 10 2.45 2.50 -10.64
C GLU A 10 3.40 3.00 -9.56
N GLN A 11 2.88 3.75 -8.56
CA GLN A 11 3.69 4.24 -7.44
C GLN A 11 4.30 3.11 -6.60
N LEU A 12 3.55 2.03 -6.37
CA LEU A 12 4.05 0.84 -5.67
C LEU A 12 5.11 0.08 -6.48
N SER A 13 5.03 0.09 -7.81
CA SER A 13 6.00 -0.58 -8.67
C SER A 13 7.33 0.19 -8.73
N GLU A 14 7.29 1.51 -8.60
CA GLU A 14 8.48 2.37 -8.57
C GLU A 14 9.10 2.45 -7.17
N GLY A 15 8.27 2.40 -6.13
CA GLY A 15 8.69 2.48 -4.73
C GLY A 15 9.42 1.23 -4.26
N VAL A 16 10.58 1.41 -3.64
CA VAL A 16 11.43 0.29 -3.17
C VAL A 16 11.44 0.20 -1.65
N ASP A 17 11.01 1.25 -0.95
CA ASP A 17 11.06 1.33 0.51
C ASP A 17 9.70 1.58 1.20
N GLU A 18 9.72 1.55 2.53
CA GLU A 18 8.55 1.74 3.38
C GLU A 18 7.99 3.18 3.32
N VAL A 19 8.84 4.17 3.05
CA VAL A 19 8.44 5.58 2.97
C VAL A 19 7.65 5.83 1.69
N ASP A 20 8.11 5.26 0.57
CA ASP A 20 7.41 5.28 -0.71
C ASP A 20 6.05 4.59 -0.59
N PHE A 21 6.03 3.41 0.07
CA PHE A 21 4.80 2.66 0.33
C PHE A 21 3.79 3.45 1.16
N HIS A 22 4.24 4.04 2.27
CA HIS A 22 3.39 4.86 3.14
C HIS A 22 2.85 6.10 2.40
N SER A 23 3.67 6.72 1.55
CA SER A 23 3.28 7.88 0.74
C SER A 23 2.23 7.52 -0.31
N ALA A 24 2.38 6.37 -0.98
CA ALA A 24 1.39 5.85 -1.93
C ALA A 24 0.04 5.55 -1.25
N LEU A 25 0.06 4.98 -0.04
CA LEU A 25 -1.15 4.73 0.76
C LEU A 25 -1.82 6.03 1.24
N ALA A 26 -1.04 7.02 1.65
CA ALA A 26 -1.58 8.34 2.03
C ALA A 26 -2.25 9.03 0.85
N TYR A 27 -1.62 8.97 -0.32
CA TYR A 27 -2.20 9.48 -1.56
C TYR A 27 -3.52 8.79 -1.87
N VAL A 28 -3.56 7.45 -1.89
CA VAL A 28 -4.79 6.71 -2.21
C VAL A 28 -5.90 6.99 -1.20
N SER A 29 -5.55 7.08 0.09
CA SER A 29 -6.51 7.35 1.16
C SER A 29 -7.16 8.72 1.02
N SER A 30 -6.39 9.74 0.62
CA SER A 30 -6.93 11.08 0.32
C SER A 30 -7.90 11.07 -0.86
N GLN A 31 -7.66 10.24 -1.88
CA GLN A 31 -8.54 10.13 -3.05
C GLN A 31 -9.86 9.41 -2.74
N PHE A 32 -9.88 8.60 -1.68
CA PHE A 32 -11.06 7.90 -1.20
C PHE A 32 -11.74 8.60 -0.01
N ASP A 33 -11.29 9.82 0.34
CA ASP A 33 -11.80 10.59 1.49
C ASP A 33 -11.72 9.82 2.81
N LEU A 34 -10.68 8.98 2.95
CA LEU A 34 -10.41 8.22 4.17
C LEU A 34 -9.58 9.08 5.13
N LEU A 35 -10.06 9.19 6.37
CA LEU A 35 -9.40 9.94 7.43
C LEU A 35 -8.05 9.35 7.85
N ALA A 36 -7.88 8.03 7.72
CA ALA A 36 -6.68 7.31 8.09
C ALA A 36 -6.58 5.98 7.34
N PHE A 37 -5.37 5.44 7.28
CA PHE A 37 -5.09 4.10 6.78
C PHE A 37 -4.15 3.36 7.74
N ALA A 38 -4.17 2.03 7.66
CA ALA A 38 -3.24 1.16 8.35
C ALA A 38 -2.90 -0.02 7.46
N TYR A 39 -1.62 -0.42 7.47
CA TYR A 39 -1.16 -1.63 6.81
C TYR A 39 -0.63 -2.60 7.87
N LEU A 40 -1.08 -3.84 7.82
CA LEU A 40 -0.66 -4.90 8.73
C LEU A 40 0.03 -6.00 7.92
N SER A 41 1.32 -6.20 8.18
CA SER A 41 2.04 -7.39 7.73
C SER A 41 2.04 -8.42 8.86
N LEU A 42 1.46 -9.59 8.59
CA LEU A 42 1.54 -10.72 9.51
C LEU A 42 2.79 -11.52 9.19
N PRO A 43 3.62 -11.86 10.18
CA PRO A 43 4.75 -12.75 9.94
C PRO A 43 4.24 -14.09 9.41
N PRO A 44 4.97 -14.75 8.50
CA PRO A 44 4.62 -16.09 8.06
C PRO A 44 4.51 -17.01 9.28
N ARG A 45 3.45 -17.83 9.32
CA ARG A 45 3.21 -18.73 10.44
C ARG A 45 4.41 -19.68 10.57
N PRO A 46 4.89 -19.96 11.80
CA PRO A 46 5.91 -20.97 12.01
C PRO A 46 5.34 -22.34 11.62
N GLY A 47 5.59 -22.77 10.39
CA GLY A 47 4.99 -23.97 9.79
C GLY A 47 4.76 -23.86 8.29
N ASP A 48 4.58 -22.64 7.77
CA ASP A 48 4.60 -22.38 6.32
C ASP A 48 6.06 -22.31 5.85
N LYS A 49 6.69 -23.47 5.72
CA LYS A 49 7.84 -23.59 4.82
C LYS A 49 7.31 -23.50 3.37
N PRO A 50 8.11 -22.94 2.43
CA PRO A 50 7.71 -22.89 1.02
C PRO A 50 7.41 -24.29 0.46
#